data_AF-A0A943M3D3-F1
#
_entry.id   AF-A0A943M3D3-F1
#
_cell.length_a   1.000
_cell.length_b   1.000
_cell.length_c   1.000
_cell.angle_alpha   90.00
_cell.angle_beta   90.00
_cell.angle_gamma   90.00
#
_symmetry.space_group_name_H-M   'P 1'
#
loop_
_entity.id
_entity.type
_entity.pdbx_description
1 polymer ?
#
loop_
_entity_poly.entity_id
_entity_poly.type
_entity_poly.pdbx_seq_one_letter_code
_entity_poly.pdbx_strand_id
1 'polypeptide(L)'
;SIIMVEGGFVMVILGLLFYIFRTNRIAQIIVLAVISVIAHLFDPTGVQWMMVFAAIPMYFYNGERGSGNKNFFYIFYPAHIYLLWILASLFR
;
A
#
# COMPACT_ATOMS: atom_id res chain seq x y z
N SER A 1 6.19 -19.75 -7.96
CA SER A 1 6.24 -20.18 -6.55
C SER A 1 5.26 -19.32 -5.76
N ILE A 2 4.25 -19.92 -5.11
CA ILE A 2 3.25 -19.20 -4.29
C ILE A 2 3.91 -18.38 -3.16
N ILE A 3 5.15 -18.76 -2.81
CA ILE A 3 5.99 -18.13 -1.79
C ILE A 3 6.66 -16.82 -2.29
N MET A 4 6.77 -16.61 -3.61
CA MET A 4 7.55 -15.53 -4.22
C MET A 4 6.74 -14.67 -5.21
N VAL A 5 5.41 -14.64 -5.05
CA VAL A 5 4.55 -13.71 -5.78
C VAL A 5 4.51 -12.38 -5.01
N GLU A 6 4.55 -11.25 -5.72
CA GLU A 6 4.25 -9.93 -5.16
C GLU A 6 2.88 -9.99 -4.45
N GLY A 7 2.89 -10.06 -3.12
CA GLY A 7 1.69 -10.26 -2.32
C GLY A 7 1.47 -11.66 -1.75
N GLY A 8 2.54 -12.44 -1.55
CA GLY A 8 2.49 -13.74 -0.86
C GLY A 8 2.01 -13.68 0.60
N PHE A 9 2.36 -14.69 1.39
CA PHE A 9 1.87 -14.89 2.78
C PHE A 9 1.93 -13.63 3.68
N VAL A 10 2.94 -12.78 3.49
CA VAL A 10 3.11 -11.51 4.22
C VAL A 10 1.90 -10.58 4.06
N MET A 11 1.31 -10.47 2.86
CA MET A 11 0.14 -9.62 2.66
C MET A 11 -1.13 -10.20 3.30
N VAL A 12 -1.26 -11.53 3.35
CA VAL A 12 -2.37 -12.19 4.05
C VAL A 12 -2.29 -11.91 5.55
N ILE A 13 -1.08 -12.01 6.14
CA ILE A 13 -0.85 -11.63 7.54
C ILE A 13 -1.16 -10.14 7.75
N LEU A 14 -0.66 -9.26 6.89
CA LEU A 14 -0.91 -7.82 7.00
C LEU A 14 -2.42 -7.52 6.99
N GLY A 15 -3.17 -8.14 6.07
CA GLY A 15 -4.63 -8.03 6.01
C GLY A 15 -5.32 -8.54 7.27
N LEU A 16 -4.88 -9.68 7.81
CA LEU A 16 -5.41 -10.22 9.08
C LEU A 16 -5.15 -9.28 10.25
N LEU A 17 -3.93 -8.75 10.37
CA LEU A 17 -3.57 -7.82 11.44
C LEU A 17 -4.37 -6.51 11.32
N PHE A 18 -4.57 -5.99 10.11
CA PHE A 18 -5.44 -4.84 9.89
C PHE A 18 -6.88 -5.10 10.30
N TYR A 19 -7.39 -6.31 10.08
CA TYR A 19 -8.72 -6.71 10.53
C TYR A 19 -8.83 -6.77 12.05
N ILE A 20 -7.84 -7.36 12.72
CA ILE A 20 -7.79 -7.44 14.19
C ILE A 20 -7.71 -6.03 14.81
N PHE A 21 -6.83 -5.18 14.28
CA PHE A 21 -6.62 -3.81 14.76
C PHE A 21 -7.53 -2.77 14.11
N ARG A 22 -8.66 -3.17 13.50
CA ARG A 22 -9.54 -2.28 12.72
C ARG A 22 -10.07 -1.07 13.50
N THR A 23 -10.12 -1.15 14.83
CA THR A 23 -10.58 -0.07 15.70
C THR A 23 -9.48 0.94 16.04
N ASN A 24 -8.21 0.55 15.93
CA ASN A 24 -7.06 1.38 16.31
C ASN A 24 -6.17 1.66 15.09
N ARG A 25 -6.37 2.82 14.47
CA ARG A 25 -5.60 3.27 13.31
C ARG A 25 -4.11 3.37 13.57
N ILE A 26 -3.71 3.80 14.77
CA ILE A 26 -2.30 3.90 15.14
C ILE A 26 -1.67 2.51 15.15
N ALA A 27 -2.39 1.50 15.68
CA ALA A 27 -1.92 0.12 15.63
C ALA A 27 -1.78 -0.40 14.19
N GLN A 28 -2.70 -0.07 13.28
CA GLN A 28 -2.56 -0.42 11.86
C GLN A 28 -1.33 0.24 11.21
N ILE A 29 -1.07 1.52 11.51
CA ILE A 29 0.10 2.25 11.00
C ILE A 29 1.40 1.63 11.54
N ILE A 30 1.45 1.28 12.82
CA ILE A 30 2.62 0.61 13.43
C ILE A 30 2.84 -0.74 12.76
N VAL A 31 1.80 -1.57 12.60
CA VAL A 31 1.90 -2.86 11.91
C VAL A 31 2.43 -2.70 10.49
N LEU A 32 1.89 -1.73 9.73
CA LEU A 32 2.36 -1.41 8.38
C LEU A 32 3.85 -1.02 8.38
N ALA A 33 4.26 -0.13 9.29
CA ALA A 33 5.63 0.34 9.38
C ALA A 33 6.60 -0.80 9.73
N VAL A 34 6.25 -1.65 10.71
CA VAL A 34 7.06 -2.80 11.10
C VAL A 34 7.23 -3.77 9.93
N ILE A 35 6.14 -4.11 9.23
CA ILE A 35 6.20 -5.01 8.07
C ILE A 35 7.00 -4.38 6.92
N SER A 36 6.90 -3.06 6.73
CA SER A 36 7.70 -2.34 5.72
C SER A 36 9.19 -2.42 6.02
N VAL A 37 9.59 -2.22 7.28
CA VAL A 37 11.00 -2.33 7.72
C VAL A 37 11.49 -3.76 7.55
N ILE A 38 10.70 -4.75 7.97
CA ILE A 38 11.03 -6.17 7.77
C ILE A 38 11.24 -6.46 6.28
N ALA A 39 10.32 -6.01 5.41
CA ALA A 39 10.46 -6.20 3.96
C ALA A 39 11.76 -5.59 3.42
N HIS A 40 12.14 -4.39 3.88
CA HIS A 40 13.40 -3.76 3.49
C HIS A 40 14.64 -4.53 3.97
N LEU A 41 14.59 -5.14 5.16
CA LEU A 41 15.70 -5.92 5.70
C LEU A 41 15.91 -7.24 4.95
N PHE A 42 14.85 -7.87 4.48
CA PHE A 42 14.92 -9.13 3.72
C PHE A 42 15.26 -8.91 2.24
N ASP A 43 14.70 -7.86 1.62
CA ASP A 43 14.98 -7.48 0.24
C ASP A 43 15.03 -5.94 0.11
N PRO A 44 16.22 -5.35 0.30
CA PRO A 44 16.40 -3.90 0.19
C PRO A 44 16.17 -3.37 -1.24
N THR A 45 16.33 -4.24 -2.25
CA THR A 45 16.16 -3.89 -3.66
C THR A 45 14.72 -3.99 -4.13
N GLY A 46 13.88 -4.69 -3.38
CA GLY A 46 12.46 -4.84 -3.65
C GLY A 46 11.68 -3.55 -3.41
N VAL A 47 10.54 -3.42 -4.09
CA VAL A 47 9.63 -2.27 -3.92
C VAL A 47 8.65 -2.43 -2.75
N GLN A 48 8.61 -3.60 -2.11
CA GLN A 48 7.60 -3.94 -1.12
C GLN A 48 7.66 -3.05 0.14
N TRP A 49 8.85 -2.62 0.57
CA TRP A 49 8.99 -1.73 1.72
C TRP A 49 8.34 -0.35 1.51
N MET A 50 8.14 0.06 0.25
CA MET A 50 7.49 1.34 -0.08
C MET A 50 6.03 1.40 0.37
N MET A 51 5.44 0.28 0.81
CA MET A 51 4.10 0.30 1.42
C MET A 51 4.01 1.24 2.64
N VAL A 52 5.13 1.58 3.29
CA VAL A 52 5.19 2.56 4.39
C VAL A 52 4.55 3.90 4.03
N PHE A 53 4.60 4.32 2.76
CA PHE A 53 4.00 5.58 2.32
C PHE A 53 2.47 5.60 2.47
N ALA A 54 1.82 4.44 2.58
CA ALA A 54 0.39 4.36 2.89
C ALA A 54 0.06 4.84 4.31
N ALA A 55 1.06 4.97 5.21
CA ALA A 55 0.85 5.54 6.54
C ALA A 55 0.30 6.97 6.49
N ILE A 56 0.69 7.76 5.48
CA ILE A 56 0.25 9.16 5.32
C ILE A 56 -1.28 9.23 5.13
N PRO A 57 -1.87 8.63 4.08
CA PRO A 57 -3.33 8.65 3.92
C PRO A 57 -4.06 7.90 5.04
N MET A 58 -3.46 6.87 5.65
CA MET A 58 -4.06 6.18 6.80
C MET A 58 -4.18 7.09 8.03
N TYR A 59 -3.19 7.95 8.27
CA TYR A 59 -3.21 8.90 9.38
C TYR A 59 -4.31 9.95 9.20
N PHE A 60 -4.49 10.46 7.98
CA PHE A 60 -5.55 11.43 7.65
C PHE A 60 -6.94 10.81 7.46
N TYR A 61 -7.06 9.48 7.53
CA TYR A 61 -8.35 8.81 7.37
C TYR A 61 -9.24 9.05 8.59
N ASN A 62 -10.39 9.72 8.39
CA ASN A 62 -11.34 10.08 9.44
C ASN A 62 -12.17 8.90 9.97
N GLY A 63 -12.14 7.74 9.32
CA GLY A 63 -12.85 6.54 9.77
C GLY A 63 -14.22 6.36 9.12
N GLU A 64 -14.67 7.37 8.37
CA GLU A 64 -15.92 7.33 7.64
C GLU A 64 -15.69 6.82 6.22
N ARG A 65 -16.66 6.07 5.72
CA ARG A 65 -16.65 5.66 4.32
C ARG A 65 -16.80 6.89 3.44
N GLY A 66 -15.79 7.18 2.62
CA GLY A 66 -15.86 8.28 1.64
C GLY A 66 -17.04 8.14 0.67
N SER A 67 -17.39 9.24 -0.01
CA SER A 67 -18.58 9.39 -0.88
C SER A 67 -18.66 8.46 -2.11
N GLY A 68 -17.76 7.47 -2.24
CA GLY A 68 -17.85 6.44 -3.26
C GLY A 68 -17.85 6.99 -4.69
N ASN A 69 -17.12 8.08 -4.94
CA ASN A 69 -17.09 8.75 -6.23
C ASN A 69 -16.44 7.85 -7.30
N LYS A 70 -17.27 7.08 -8.00
CA LYS A 70 -16.85 6.15 -9.05
C LYS A 70 -16.07 6.84 -10.16
N ASN A 71 -16.46 8.06 -10.52
CA ASN A 71 -15.85 8.81 -11.62
C ASN A 71 -14.38 9.15 -11.33
N PHE A 72 -14.06 9.47 -10.07
CA PHE A 72 -12.67 9.69 -9.67
C PHE A 72 -11.80 8.46 -9.96
N PHE A 73 -12.25 7.26 -9.59
CA PHE A 73 -11.50 6.02 -9.84
C PHE A 73 -11.39 5.69 -11.33
N TYR A 74 -12.46 5.90 -12.10
CA TYR A 74 -12.45 5.66 -13.55
C TYR A 74 -11.50 6.58 -14.32
N ILE A 75 -11.29 7.82 -13.84
CA ILE A 75 -10.33 8.75 -14.46
C ILE A 75 -8.91 8.51 -13.92
N PHE A 76 -8.78 8.30 -12.61
CA PHE A 76 -7.50 8.05 -11.96
C PHE A 76 -6.81 6.80 -12.54
N TYR A 77 -7.58 5.74 -12.84
CA TYR A 77 -7.04 4.48 -13.34
C TYR A 77 -6.22 4.62 -14.64
N PRO A 78 -6.76 5.15 -15.76
CA PRO A 78 -5.95 5.39 -16.94
C PRO A 78 -4.88 6.47 -16.70
N ALA A 79 -5.20 7.52 -15.93
CA ALA A 79 -4.28 8.65 -15.73
C ALA A 79 -2.96 8.24 -15.06
N HIS A 80 -3.00 7.42 -13.99
CA HIS A 80 -1.75 7.01 -13.32
C HIS A 80 -0.90 6.07 -14.19
N ILE A 81 -1.52 5.23 -15.03
CA ILE A 81 -0.80 4.39 -16.00
C ILE A 81 -0.07 5.28 -17.01
N TYR A 82 -0.75 6.28 -17.59
CA TYR A 82 -0.12 7.24 -18.49
C TYR A 82 0.99 8.05 -17.80
N LEU A 83 0.78 8.46 -16.55
CA LEU A 83 1.80 9.16 -15.76
C LEU A 83 3.06 8.31 -15.60
N LEU A 84 2.92 7.05 -15.19
CA LEU A 84 4.04 6.11 -15.06
C LEU A 84 4.74 5.88 -16.41
N TRP A 85 3.99 5.77 -17.50
CA TRP A 85 4.54 5.63 -18.84
C TRP A 85 5.35 6.86 -19.27
N ILE A 86 4.83 8.07 -19.05
CA ILE A 86 5.53 9.32 -19.34
C ILE A 86 6.82 9.41 -18.51
N LEU A 87 6.73 9.15 -17.21
CA LEU A 87 7.92 9.15 -16.33
C LEU A 87 8.96 8.14 -16.82
N ALA A 88 8.57 6.90 -17.11
CA ALA A 88 9.47 5.90 -17.64
C ALA A 88 10.10 6.32 -18.99
N SER A 89 9.37 7.04 -19.83
CA SER A 89 9.90 7.56 -21.10
C SER A 89 10.89 8.72 -20.93
N LEU A 90 10.73 9.53 -19.88
CA LEU A 90 11.62 10.67 -19.56
C LEU A 90 12.91 10.23 -18.85
N PHE A 91 12.85 9.17 -18.04
CA PHE A 91 13.99 8.58 -17.34
C PHE A 91 14.72 7.50 -18.16
N ARG A 92 14.38 7.33 -19.44
CA ARG A 92 15.05 6.45 -20.40
C ARG A 92 16.15 7.19 -21.14
#